data_AF-A0A1C5A300-F1
#
_entry.id   AF-A0A1C5A300-F1
#
_cell.length_a   1.000
_cell.length_b   1.000
_cell.length_c   1.000
_cell.angle_alpha   90.00
_cell.angle_beta   90.00
_cell.angle_gamma   90.00
#
_symmetry.space_group_name_H-M   'P 1'
#
loop_
_entity.id
_entity.type
_entity.pdbx_description
1 polymer ?
#
loop_
_entity_poly.entity_id
_entity_poly.type
_entity_poly.pdbx_seq_one_letter_code
_entity_poly.pdbx_strand_id
1 'polypeptide(L)'
;MSADVWALLAAAVGGGGLASVVGTLITGAMGRPKTRADAVALLTDSALKQVNELQERTAEAEREAMAARAEAAETRRQMRELSGEIDAAVATLRSWRAAILAPRADLDQLRAMVRDPGGTVNGRRL
;
A
#
# COMPACT_ATOMS: atom_id res chain seq x y z
N MET A 1 22.00 -19.33 21.12
CA MET A 1 21.29 -18.10 21.53
C MET A 1 20.23 -17.73 20.49
N SER A 2 19.29 -18.63 20.19
CA SER A 2 18.31 -18.40 19.11
C SER A 2 16.95 -19.04 19.37
N ALA A 3 16.88 -20.13 20.13
CA ALA A 3 15.61 -20.73 20.54
C ALA A 3 14.82 -19.85 21.54
N ASP A 4 15.52 -19.15 22.43
CA ASP A 4 14.90 -18.34 23.48
C ASP A 4 14.18 -17.10 22.93
N VAL A 5 14.69 -16.53 21.83
CA VAL A 5 14.11 -15.34 21.20
C VAL A 5 12.79 -15.69 20.50
N TRP A 6 12.73 -16.84 19.84
CA TRP A 6 11.51 -17.33 19.20
C TRP A 6 10.45 -17.74 20.22
N ALA A 7 10.85 -18.31 21.37
CA ALA A 7 9.94 -18.60 22.48
C ALA A 7 9.37 -17.32 23.12
N LEU A 8 10.19 -16.28 23.26
CA LEU A 8 9.76 -14.96 23.77
C LEU A 8 8.79 -14.26 22.80
N LEU A 9 9.05 -14.32 21.50
CA LEU A 9 8.15 -13.81 20.47
C LEU A 9 6.84 -14.60 20.42
N ALA A 10 6.89 -15.92 20.55
CA ALA A 10 5.70 -16.76 20.62
C ALA A 10 4.86 -16.50 21.89
N ALA A 11 5.49 -16.23 23.03
CA ALA A 11 4.80 -15.86 24.27
C ALA A 11 4.19 -14.45 24.23
N ALA A 12 4.83 -13.53 23.50
CA ALA A 12 4.34 -12.17 23.29
C ALA A 12 3.17 -12.12 22.29
N VAL A 13 3.18 -12.96 21.25
CA VAL A 13 2.15 -13.00 20.19
C VAL A 13 1.01 -13.98 20.53
N GLY A 14 1.28 -15.03 21.33
CA GLY A 14 0.34 -16.12 21.65
C GLY A 14 -0.64 -15.87 22.80
N GLY A 15 -0.66 -14.68 23.40
CA GLY A 15 -1.69 -14.30 24.39
C GLY A 15 -1.38 -14.60 25.87
N GLY A 16 -0.11 -14.81 26.24
CA GLY A 16 0.27 -15.17 27.63
C GLY A 16 1.22 -14.21 28.36
N GLY A 17 1.79 -13.22 27.68
CA GLY A 17 2.90 -12.42 28.23
C GLY A 17 2.53 -11.38 29.31
N LEU A 18 1.32 -10.80 29.25
CA LEU A 18 0.91 -9.76 30.20
C LEU A 18 -0.02 -10.29 31.30
N ALA A 19 -0.86 -11.28 31.00
CA ALA A 19 -1.81 -11.83 31.96
C ALA A 19 -1.13 -12.56 33.15
N SER A 20 0.02 -13.19 32.92
CA SER A 20 0.78 -13.91 33.96
C SER A 20 1.54 -12.97 34.91
N VAL A 21 2.09 -11.88 34.40
CA VAL A 21 2.76 -10.83 35.20
C VAL A 21 1.74 -10.03 36.01
N VAL A 22 0.59 -9.71 35.41
CA VAL A 22 -0.52 -9.05 36.11
C VAL A 22 -1.12 -9.98 37.18
N GLY A 23 -1.31 -11.27 36.89
CA GLY A 23 -1.85 -12.24 37.85
C GLY A 23 -0.97 -12.45 39.09
N THR A 24 0.36 -12.47 38.93
CA THR A 24 1.31 -12.60 40.04
C THR A 24 1.43 -11.32 40.88
N LEU A 25 1.36 -10.14 40.25
CA LEU A 25 1.29 -8.85 40.97
C LEU A 25 -0.02 -8.68 41.74
N ILE A 26 -1.16 -9.07 41.16
CA ILE A 26 -2.47 -9.03 41.83
C ILE A 26 -2.50 -9.98 43.03
N THR A 27 -1.94 -11.20 42.87
CA THR A 27 -1.88 -12.19 43.97
C THR A 27 -0.93 -11.74 45.09
N GLY A 28 0.20 -11.10 44.76
CA GLY A 28 1.14 -10.54 45.75
C GLY A 28 0.63 -9.30 46.48
N ALA A 29 -0.17 -8.46 45.82
CA ALA A 29 -0.74 -7.24 46.41
C ALA A 29 -2.01 -7.48 47.25
N MET A 30 -2.58 -8.69 47.22
CA MET A 30 -3.80 -9.01 47.97
C MET A 30 -3.63 -9.00 49.50
N GLY A 31 -2.41 -8.94 50.05
CA GLY A 31 -2.18 -8.93 51.50
C GLY A 31 -2.41 -7.61 52.24
N ARG A 32 -2.51 -6.44 51.56
CA ARG A 32 -2.56 -5.12 52.25
C ARG A 32 -3.52 -4.13 51.57
N PRO A 33 -4.50 -3.53 52.28
CA PRO A 33 -5.54 -2.70 51.67
C PRO A 33 -5.04 -1.30 51.23
N LYS A 34 -4.07 -0.72 51.93
CA LYS A 34 -3.53 0.62 51.58
C LYS A 34 -2.67 0.60 50.31
N THR A 35 -1.99 -0.51 50.01
CA THR A 35 -1.17 -0.67 48.80
C THR A 35 -2.00 -0.97 47.55
N ARG A 36 -3.24 -1.44 47.70
CA ARG A 36 -4.14 -1.72 46.56
C ARG A 36 -4.60 -0.44 45.87
N ALA A 37 -4.96 0.60 46.63
CA ALA A 37 -5.43 1.85 46.05
C ALA A 37 -4.34 2.53 45.22
N ASP A 38 -3.11 2.62 45.76
CA ASP A 38 -1.97 3.20 45.05
C ASP A 38 -1.52 2.34 43.85
N ALA A 39 -1.54 1.02 43.98
CA ALA A 39 -1.20 0.12 42.86
C ALA A 39 -2.23 0.19 41.73
N VAL A 40 -3.52 0.27 42.04
CA VAL A 40 -4.59 0.42 41.04
C VAL A 40 -4.53 1.81 40.39
N ALA A 41 -4.23 2.87 41.14
CA ALA A 41 -4.04 4.20 40.59
C ALA A 41 -2.86 4.24 39.59
N LEU A 42 -1.72 3.65 39.96
CA LEU A 42 -0.55 3.55 39.08
C LEU A 42 -0.81 2.70 37.83
N LEU A 43 -1.54 1.58 37.97
CA LEU A 43 -1.93 0.74 36.84
C LEU A 43 -2.91 1.47 35.91
N THR A 44 -3.84 2.25 36.46
CA THR A 44 -4.82 3.02 35.68
C THR A 44 -4.11 4.14 34.91
N ASP A 45 -3.20 4.87 35.56
CA ASP A 45 -2.42 5.93 34.91
C ASP A 45 -1.49 5.37 33.82
N SER A 46 -0.83 4.24 34.10
CA SER A 46 -0.01 3.52 33.12
C SER A 46 -0.84 3.00 31.93
N ALA A 47 -2.02 2.45 32.19
CA ALA A 47 -2.92 1.96 31.15
C ALA A 47 -3.44 3.11 30.28
N LEU A 48 -3.84 4.25 30.88
CA LEU A 48 -4.27 5.43 30.15
C LEU A 48 -3.15 5.99 29.26
N LYS A 49 -1.93 6.04 29.77
CA LYS A 49 -0.77 6.48 28.99
C LYS A 49 -0.51 5.56 27.79
N GLN A 50 -0.56 4.24 27.99
CA GLN A 50 -0.38 3.27 26.90
C GLN A 50 -1.50 3.34 25.86
N VAL A 51 -2.75 3.54 26.29
CA VAL A 51 -3.89 3.72 25.37
C VAL A 51 -3.73 4.99 24.55
N ASN A 52 -3.33 6.11 25.16
CA ASN A 52 -3.10 7.35 24.43
C ASN A 52 -1.97 7.20 23.39
N GLU A 53 -0.87 6.57 23.76
CA GLU A 53 0.24 6.30 22.82
C GLU A 53 -0.18 5.37 21.67
N LEU A 54 -0.97 4.33 21.97
CA LEU A 54 -1.52 3.45 20.94
C LEU A 54 -2.53 4.19 20.04
N GLN A 55 -3.36 5.07 20.59
CA GLN A 55 -4.28 5.90 19.81
C GLN A 55 -3.55 6.85 18.87
N GLU A 56 -2.44 7.45 19.33
CA GLU A 56 -1.63 8.33 18.50
C GLU A 56 -0.95 7.55 17.35
N ARG A 57 -0.31 6.41 17.67
CA ARG A 57 0.31 5.55 16.66
C ARG A 57 -0.69 4.96 15.66
N THR A 58 -1.89 4.61 16.12
CA THR A 58 -2.96 4.13 15.22
C THR A 58 -3.47 5.25 14.31
N ALA A 59 -3.63 6.47 14.82
CA ALA A 59 -4.02 7.62 14.01
C ALA A 59 -2.94 7.96 12.95
N GLU A 60 -1.66 7.87 13.29
CA GLU A 60 -0.57 8.03 12.33
C GLU A 60 -0.56 6.93 11.27
N ALA A 61 -0.67 5.66 11.69
CA ALA A 61 -0.73 4.53 10.77
C ALA A 61 -1.96 4.60 9.83
N GLU A 62 -3.10 5.08 10.31
CA GLU A 62 -4.28 5.32 9.48
C GLU A 62 -4.02 6.40 8.43
N ARG A 63 -3.37 7.50 8.80
CA ARG A 63 -3.00 8.57 7.85
C ARG A 63 -2.03 8.06 6.79
N GLU A 64 -1.00 7.33 7.19
CA GLU A 64 -0.04 6.72 6.26
C GLU A 64 -0.72 5.72 5.33
N ALA A 65 -1.61 4.88 5.86
CA ALA A 65 -2.37 3.94 5.05
C ALA A 65 -3.31 4.64 4.04
N MET A 66 -3.92 5.77 4.42
CA MET A 66 -4.71 6.58 3.49
C MET A 66 -3.83 7.21 2.39
N ALA A 67 -2.67 7.76 2.75
CA ALA A 67 -1.73 8.32 1.78
C ALA A 67 -1.24 7.25 0.79
N ALA A 68 -0.80 6.10 1.28
CA ALA A 68 -0.35 4.98 0.45
C ALA A 68 -1.47 4.47 -0.49
N ARG A 69 -2.74 4.45 -0.03
CA ARG A 69 -3.88 4.11 -0.88
C ARG A 69 -4.12 5.14 -1.98
N ALA A 70 -3.97 6.43 -1.68
CA ALA A 70 -4.09 7.50 -2.66
C ALA A 70 -3.00 7.42 -3.73
N GLU A 71 -1.74 7.24 -3.31
CA GLU A 71 -0.60 7.04 -4.22
C GLU A 71 -0.79 5.81 -5.10
N ALA A 72 -1.18 4.67 -4.52
CA ALA A 72 -1.45 3.46 -5.30
C ALA A 72 -2.59 3.64 -6.31
N ALA A 73 -3.63 4.41 -5.96
CA ALA A 73 -4.71 4.71 -6.89
C ALA A 73 -4.24 5.58 -8.05
N GLU A 74 -3.36 6.55 -7.79
CA GLU A 74 -2.78 7.42 -8.79
C GLU A 74 -1.83 6.67 -9.72
N THR A 75 -0.92 5.86 -9.18
CA THR A 75 -0.04 5.00 -10.00
C THR A 75 -0.85 4.06 -10.90
N ARG A 76 -1.96 3.49 -10.41
CA ARG A 76 -2.85 2.66 -11.23
C ARG A 76 -3.56 3.43 -12.35
N ARG A 77 -3.80 4.74 -12.18
CA ARG A 77 -4.33 5.59 -13.27
C ARG A 77 -3.26 5.81 -14.31
N GLN A 78 -2.07 6.25 -13.89
CA GLN A 78 -0.92 6.47 -14.78
C GLN A 78 -0.55 5.21 -15.56
N MET A 79 -0.54 4.04 -14.92
CA MET A 79 -0.29 2.76 -15.62
C MET A 79 -1.34 2.47 -16.70
N ARG A 80 -2.62 2.78 -16.45
CA ARG A 80 -3.67 2.57 -17.45
C ARG A 80 -3.56 3.54 -18.61
N GLU A 81 -3.23 4.81 -18.33
CA GLU A 81 -2.98 5.82 -19.35
C GLU A 81 -1.80 5.42 -20.24
N LEU A 82 -0.66 5.08 -19.63
CA LEU A 82 0.51 4.59 -20.35
C LEU A 82 0.22 3.33 -21.17
N SER A 83 -0.55 2.38 -20.62
CA SER A 83 -0.96 1.18 -21.38
C SER A 83 -1.78 1.56 -22.60
N GLY A 84 -2.70 2.52 -22.48
CA GLY A 84 -3.48 3.04 -23.59
C GLY A 84 -2.63 3.75 -24.65
N GLU A 85 -1.64 4.54 -24.23
CA GLU A 85 -0.67 5.19 -25.14
C GLU A 85 0.18 4.16 -25.89
N ILE A 86 0.63 3.10 -25.20
CA ILE A 86 1.37 1.99 -25.81
C ILE A 86 0.50 1.28 -26.85
N ASP A 87 -0.76 0.96 -26.51
CA ASP A 87 -1.68 0.31 -27.43
C ASP A 87 -1.93 1.17 -28.68
N ALA A 88 -2.07 2.48 -28.52
CA ALA A 88 -2.20 3.42 -29.63
C ALA A 88 -0.93 3.47 -30.50
N ALA A 89 0.25 3.51 -29.88
CA ALA A 89 1.52 3.48 -30.60
C ALA A 89 1.71 2.17 -31.39
N VAL A 90 1.36 1.03 -30.78
CA VAL A 90 1.41 -0.29 -31.44
C VAL A 90 0.43 -0.35 -32.61
N ALA A 91 -0.77 0.21 -32.48
CA ALA A 91 -1.74 0.31 -33.56
C ALA A 91 -1.20 1.14 -34.74
N THR A 92 -0.61 2.31 -34.46
CA THR A 92 0.05 3.15 -35.47
C THR A 92 1.20 2.43 -36.17
N LEU A 93 2.07 1.74 -35.41
CA LEU A 93 3.15 0.95 -36.02
C LEU A 93 2.61 -0.17 -36.91
N ARG A 94 1.51 -0.82 -36.52
CA ARG A 94 0.86 -1.85 -37.33
C ARG A 94 0.26 -1.26 -38.61
N SER A 95 -0.35 -0.09 -38.56
CA SER A 95 -0.92 0.57 -39.75
C SER A 95 0.17 1.01 -40.72
N TRP A 96 1.26 1.59 -40.23
CA TRP A 96 2.44 1.92 -41.03
C TRP A 96 3.05 0.69 -41.67
N ARG A 97 3.21 -0.41 -40.92
CA ARG A 97 3.71 -1.68 -41.47
C ARG A 97 2.82 -2.20 -42.59
N ALA A 98 1.50 -2.13 -42.43
CA ALA A 98 0.56 -2.57 -43.46
C ALA A 98 0.65 -1.71 -44.73
N ALA A 99 0.81 -0.39 -44.58
CA ALA A 99 0.95 0.54 -45.70
C ALA A 99 2.27 0.31 -46.47
N ILE A 100 3.38 0.07 -45.77
CA ILE A 100 4.69 -0.21 -46.38
C ILE A 100 4.65 -1.51 -47.20
N LEU A 101 3.96 -2.54 -46.70
CA LEU A 101 3.86 -3.84 -47.36
C LEU A 101 2.78 -3.89 -48.45
N ALA A 102 2.05 -2.81 -48.69
CA ALA A 102 1.01 -2.76 -49.69
C ALA A 102 1.59 -2.79 -51.13
N PRO A 103 0.97 -3.51 -52.09
CA PRO A 103 1.48 -3.61 -53.47
C PRO A 103 1.57 -2.29 -54.24
N ARG A 104 0.91 -1.23 -53.76
CA ARG A 104 0.94 0.13 -54.33
C ARG A 104 1.35 1.15 -53.26
N ALA A 105 2.32 0.81 -52.42
CA ALA A 105 2.85 1.76 -51.44
C ALA A 105 3.41 3.00 -52.14
N ASP A 106 2.81 4.16 -51.85
CA ASP A 106 3.27 5.46 -52.33
C ASP A 106 4.08 6.17 -51.23
N LEU A 107 5.26 6.66 -51.58
CA LEU A 107 6.19 7.33 -50.67
C LEU A 107 5.58 8.60 -50.07
N ASP A 108 4.81 9.35 -50.84
CA ASP A 108 4.18 10.58 -50.34
C ASP A 108 3.03 10.28 -49.40
N GLN A 109 2.30 9.19 -49.65
CA GLN A 109 1.30 8.66 -48.73
C GLN A 109 1.93 8.22 -47.40
N LEU A 110 3.04 7.49 -47.43
CA LEU A 110 3.75 7.06 -46.23
C LEU A 110 4.30 8.25 -45.43
N ARG A 111 4.84 9.28 -46.10
CA ARG A 111 5.28 10.52 -45.44
C ARG A 111 4.13 11.25 -44.76
N ALA A 112 2.94 11.29 -45.39
CA ALA A 112 1.75 11.87 -44.78
C ALA A 112 1.33 11.10 -43.52
N MET A 113 1.34 9.76 -43.57
CA MET A 113 1.02 8.90 -42.41
C MET A 113 1.98 9.07 -41.23
N VAL A 114 3.26 9.34 -41.49
CA VAL A 114 4.26 9.58 -40.43
C VAL A 114 4.14 10.99 -39.85
N ARG A 115 3.76 11.98 -40.68
CA ARG A 115 3.59 13.37 -40.25
C ARG A 115 2.32 13.57 -39.41
N ASP A 116 1.28 12.77 -39.65
CA ASP A 116 0.01 12.80 -38.92
C ASP A 116 -0.46 11.38 -38.54
N PRO A 117 0.14 10.77 -37.50
CA PRO A 117 -0.26 9.45 -36.99
C PRO A 117 -1.64 9.54 -36.32
N GLY A 118 -2.69 9.27 -37.10
CA GLY A 118 -4.10 9.39 -36.68
C GLY A 118 -4.95 10.24 -37.63
N GLY A 119 -4.31 10.91 -38.59
CA GLY A 119 -4.99 11.60 -39.68
C GLY A 119 -5.77 10.66 -40.60
N THR A 120 -6.64 11.20 -41.43
CA THR A 120 -7.33 10.42 -42.47
C THR A 120 -6.60 10.57 -43.79
N VAL A 121 -6.13 9.47 -44.37
CA VAL A 121 -5.63 9.48 -45.76
C VAL A 121 -6.74 8.92 -46.66
N ASN A 122 -7.21 9.74 -47.60
CA ASN A 122 -8.31 9.38 -48.52
C ASN A 122 -9.61 8.93 -47.80
N GLY A 123 -9.99 9.61 -46.71
CA GLY A 123 -11.25 9.36 -45.99
C GLY A 123 -11.31 8.07 -45.18
N ARG A 124 -10.25 7.25 -45.18
CA ARG A 124 -10.07 6.14 -44.24
C ARG A 124 -9.26 6.62 -43.04
N ARG A 125 -9.75 6.33 -41.83
CA ARG A 125 -8.92 6.47 -40.62
C ARG A 125 -7.72 5.53 -40.78
N LEU A 126 -6.53 6.08 -40.55
CA LEU A 126 -5.28 5.33 -40.49
C LEU A 126 -5.24 4.41 -39.27
#